data_AF-A0A497H7F8-F1
#
_entry.id   AF-A0A497H7F8-F1
#
_cell.length_a   1.000
_cell.length_b   1.000
_cell.length_c   1.000
_cell.angle_alpha   90.00
_cell.angle_beta   90.00
_cell.angle_gamma   90.00
#
_symmetry.space_group_name_H-M   'P 1'
#
loop_
_entity.id
_entity.type
_entity.pdbx_description
1 polymer ?
#
loop_
_entity_poly.entity_id
_entity_poly.type
_entity_poly.pdbx_seq_one_letter_code
_entity_poly.pdbx_strand_id
1 'polypeptide(L)'
;MSYYIPSGEKIEKALNKVLKRFRTVSSQHRLQQLVKKELKAKKGEQVGVSETRLRHIAINSGLVDLEIHTREGDPNKILARCPVCESSLKRVKNLTIWGGQVTIEFTCPICGYWTGKKKRIPTRYIFHLKKGK
;
A
#
# COMPACT_ATOMS: atom_id res chain seq x y z
N MET A 1 -12.17 -28.49 -4.72
CA MET A 1 -12.41 -27.03 -4.81
C MET A 1 -11.24 -26.39 -5.53
N SER A 2 -11.48 -25.77 -6.70
CA SER A 2 -10.42 -25.14 -7.50
C SER A 2 -10.23 -23.69 -7.07
N TYR A 3 -8.99 -23.29 -6.78
CA TYR A 3 -8.64 -21.91 -6.47
C TYR A 3 -8.06 -21.22 -7.70
N TYR A 4 -8.68 -20.12 -8.12
CA TYR A 4 -8.17 -19.32 -9.20
C TYR A 4 -7.28 -18.22 -8.65
N ILE A 5 -5.98 -18.27 -8.97
CA ILE A 5 -5.01 -17.22 -8.65
C ILE A 5 -4.86 -16.36 -9.92
N PRO A 6 -5.42 -15.13 -9.95
CA PRO A 6 -5.32 -14.27 -11.13
C PRO A 6 -3.87 -13.80 -11.36
N SER A 7 -3.52 -13.53 -12.62
CA SER A 7 -2.27 -12.86 -12.98
C SER A 7 -2.28 -11.38 -12.56
N GLY A 8 -1.10 -10.78 -12.38
CA GLY A 8 -0.96 -9.36 -12.00
C GLY A 8 -1.71 -8.42 -12.94
N GLU A 9 -1.55 -8.59 -14.24
CA GLU A 9 -2.21 -7.76 -15.26
C GLU A 9 -3.75 -7.82 -15.18
N LYS A 10 -4.32 -9.00 -14.89
CA LYS A 10 -5.78 -9.13 -14.74
C LYS A 10 -6.26 -8.36 -13.52
N ILE A 11 -5.49 -8.37 -12.43
CA ILE A 11 -5.79 -7.61 -11.22
C ILE A 11 -5.70 -6.11 -11.51
N GLU A 12 -4.68 -5.64 -12.22
CA GLU A 12 -4.53 -4.23 -12.59
C GLU A 12 -5.69 -3.73 -13.46
N LYS A 13 -6.10 -4.51 -14.47
CA LYS A 13 -7.25 -4.17 -15.31
C LYS A 13 -8.55 -4.09 -14.49
N ALA A 14 -8.77 -5.03 -13.57
CA ALA A 14 -9.92 -5.01 -12.68
C ALA A 14 -9.86 -3.81 -11.71
N LEU A 15 -8.69 -3.55 -11.12
CA LEU A 15 -8.44 -2.43 -10.22
C LEU A 15 -8.73 -1.09 -10.90
N ASN A 16 -8.27 -0.89 -12.13
CA ASN A 16 -8.53 0.33 -12.90
C ASN A 16 -10.03 0.57 -13.10
N LYS A 17 -10.82 -0.48 -13.40
CA LYS A 17 -12.29 -0.37 -13.51
C LYS A 17 -12.93 0.02 -12.18
N VAL A 18 -12.54 -0.63 -11.08
CA VAL A 18 -13.05 -0.30 -9.73
C VAL A 18 -12.73 1.16 -9.38
N LEU A 19 -11.50 1.60 -9.57
CA LEU A 19 -11.06 2.95 -9.23
C LEU A 19 -11.74 4.01 -10.09
N LYS A 20 -11.97 3.76 -11.39
CA LYS A 20 -12.73 4.66 -12.25
C LYS A 20 -14.18 4.85 -11.79
N ARG A 21 -14.80 3.76 -11.28
CA ARG A 21 -16.19 3.77 -10.80
C ARG A 21 -16.36 4.45 -9.44
N PHE A 22 -15.54 4.09 -8.45
CA PHE A 22 -15.70 4.56 -7.08
C PHE A 22 -14.89 5.83 -6.77
N ARG A 23 -13.84 6.12 -7.53
CA ARG A 23 -12.86 7.22 -7.34
C ARG A 23 -12.08 7.17 -6.03
N THR A 24 -12.68 6.76 -4.93
CA THR A 24 -12.05 6.61 -3.62
C THR A 24 -12.58 5.36 -2.92
N VAL A 25 -11.69 4.57 -2.33
CA VAL A 25 -12.03 3.36 -1.58
C VAL A 25 -11.44 3.46 -0.18
N SER A 26 -12.30 3.43 0.82
CA SER A 26 -11.96 3.80 2.20
C SER A 26 -11.32 2.70 3.05
N SER A 27 -11.11 1.49 2.51
CA SER A 27 -10.37 0.42 3.20
C SER A 27 -9.78 -0.61 2.23
N GLN A 28 -8.73 -1.29 2.67
CA GLN A 28 -8.08 -2.38 1.93
C GLN A 28 -9.03 -3.57 1.72
N HIS A 29 -9.78 -3.95 2.74
CA HIS A 29 -10.80 -5.00 2.63
C HIS A 29 -11.88 -4.66 1.59
N ARG A 30 -12.38 -3.42 1.61
CA ARG A 30 -13.41 -2.99 0.64
C ARG A 30 -12.88 -3.01 -0.79
N LEU A 31 -11.63 -2.59 -1.00
CA LEU A 31 -10.99 -2.66 -2.32
C LEU A 31 -10.90 -4.11 -2.80
N GLN A 32 -10.49 -5.03 -1.93
CA GLN A 32 -10.41 -6.46 -2.24
C GLN A 32 -11.77 -7.05 -2.64
N GLN A 33 -12.83 -6.73 -1.90
CA GLN A 33 -14.19 -7.19 -2.22
C GLN A 33 -14.66 -6.68 -3.59
N LEU A 34 -14.40 -5.41 -3.90
CA LEU A 34 -14.77 -4.83 -5.19
C LEU A 34 -13.99 -5.45 -6.35
N VAL A 35 -12.69 -5.66 -6.18
CA VAL A 35 -11.84 -6.29 -7.20
C VAL A 35 -12.23 -7.76 -7.40
N LYS A 36 -12.54 -8.50 -6.33
CA LYS A 36 -13.04 -9.88 -6.44
C LYS A 36 -14.37 -9.95 -7.20
N LYS A 37 -15.27 -8.97 -7.02
CA LYS A 37 -16.54 -8.90 -7.77
C LYS A 37 -16.34 -8.61 -9.26
N GLU A 38 -15.35 -7.78 -9.61
CA GLU A 38 -15.03 -7.46 -11.01
C GLU A 38 -14.27 -8.59 -11.73
N LEU A 39 -13.50 -9.39 -10.99
CA LEU A 39 -12.82 -10.56 -11.53
C LEU A 39 -13.86 -11.65 -11.84
N LYS A 40 -14.19 -11.80 -13.12
CA LYS A 40 -15.06 -12.87 -13.63
C LYS A 40 -14.42 -14.24 -13.41
N ALA A 41 -14.63 -14.82 -12.23
CA ALA A 41 -14.33 -16.22 -11.97
C ALA A 41 -15.29 -17.11 -12.75
N LYS A 42 -14.85 -18.30 -13.15
CA LYS A 42 -15.76 -19.34 -13.64
C LYS A 42 -16.73 -19.71 -12.51
N LYS A 43 -17.98 -20.07 -12.84
CA LYS A 43 -18.98 -20.52 -11.84
C LYS A 43 -18.34 -21.62 -10.96
N GLY A 44 -18.19 -21.33 -9.66
CA GLY A 44 -17.65 -22.27 -8.66
C GLY A 44 -16.19 -22.07 -8.24
N GLU A 45 -15.44 -21.16 -8.86
CA GLU A 45 -14.04 -20.88 -8.48
C GLU A 45 -13.94 -19.73 -7.47
N GLN A 46 -13.20 -19.95 -6.38
CA GLN A 46 -12.87 -18.87 -5.45
C GLN A 46 -11.65 -18.09 -5.95
N VAL A 47 -11.78 -16.76 -6.01
CA VAL A 47 -10.70 -15.86 -6.42
C VAL A 47 -9.73 -15.62 -5.26
N GLY A 48 -8.54 -16.20 -5.38
CA GLY A 48 -7.44 -16.05 -4.44
C GLY A 48 -6.66 -14.75 -4.66
N VAL A 49 -7.17 -13.63 -4.14
CA VAL A 49 -6.44 -12.35 -4.08
C VAL A 49 -6.30 -11.94 -2.62
N SER A 50 -5.08 -11.93 -2.09
CA SER A 50 -4.81 -11.43 -0.74
C SER A 50 -4.84 -9.90 -0.71
N GLU A 51 -5.19 -9.34 0.45
CA GLU A 51 -5.20 -7.90 0.66
C GLU A 51 -3.81 -7.29 0.41
N THR A 52 -2.75 -7.91 0.94
CA THR A 52 -1.36 -7.44 0.79
C THR A 52 -0.93 -7.41 -0.68
N ARG A 53 -1.21 -8.49 -1.43
CA ARG A 53 -0.88 -8.57 -2.86
C ARG A 53 -1.61 -7.48 -3.65
N LEU A 54 -2.89 -7.25 -3.35
CA LEU A 54 -3.66 -6.20 -4.01
C LEU A 54 -3.10 -4.80 -3.70
N ARG A 55 -2.68 -4.55 -2.45
CA ARG A 55 -2.06 -3.28 -2.05
C ARG A 55 -0.75 -3.05 -2.79
N HIS A 56 0.11 -4.06 -2.90
CA HIS A 56 1.38 -3.94 -3.64
C HIS A 56 1.15 -3.66 -5.13
N ILE A 57 0.21 -4.38 -5.76
CA ILE A 57 -0.15 -4.14 -7.16
C ILE A 57 -0.72 -2.74 -7.34
N ALA A 58 -1.61 -2.29 -6.45
CA ALA A 58 -2.18 -0.95 -6.52
C ALA A 58 -1.10 0.13 -6.46
N ILE A 59 -0.18 0.04 -5.51
CA ILE A 59 0.92 1.00 -5.34
C ILE A 59 1.85 0.98 -6.57
N ASN A 60 2.25 -0.21 -7.04
CA ASN A 60 3.19 -0.35 -8.16
C ASN A 60 2.58 0.05 -9.50
N SER A 61 1.26 -0.09 -9.67
CA SER A 61 0.56 0.32 -10.90
C SER A 61 0.56 1.83 -11.13
N GLY A 62 0.85 2.63 -10.09
CA GLY A 62 0.81 4.10 -10.17
C GLY A 62 -0.60 4.68 -10.37
N LEU A 63 -1.65 3.85 -10.31
CA LEU A 63 -3.05 4.26 -10.53
C LEU A 63 -3.69 4.91 -9.29
N VAL A 64 -3.05 4.78 -8.13
CA VAL A 64 -3.60 5.24 -6.85
C VAL A 64 -2.68 6.23 -6.16
N ASP A 65 -3.30 7.22 -5.52
CA ASP A 65 -2.68 7.96 -4.41
C ASP A 65 -3.14 7.30 -3.11
N LEU A 66 -2.19 6.83 -2.32
CA LEU A 66 -2.43 6.07 -1.10
C LEU A 66 -2.40 7.00 0.12
N GLU A 67 -3.51 7.13 0.81
CA GLU A 67 -3.56 7.74 2.13
C GLU A 67 -3.39 6.67 3.21
N ILE A 68 -2.44 6.89 4.12
CA ILE A 68 -2.04 5.92 5.14
C ILE A 68 -2.34 6.52 6.51
N HIS A 69 -3.40 6.04 7.16
CA HIS A 69 -3.61 6.34 8.57
C HIS A 69 -2.72 5.46 9.43
N THR A 70 -2.13 6.09 10.44
CA THR A 70 -1.17 5.44 11.33
C THR A 70 -1.48 5.76 12.76
N ARG A 71 -1.17 4.84 13.67
CA ARG A 71 -1.08 5.11 15.10
C ARG A 71 0.37 5.18 15.55
N GLU A 72 0.62 5.75 16.72
CA GLU A 72 1.92 5.63 17.38
C GLU A 72 2.14 4.18 17.85
N GLY A 73 3.38 3.73 17.75
CA GLY A 73 3.84 2.41 18.12
C GLY A 73 5.16 2.45 18.86
N ASP A 74 5.69 1.25 19.14
CA ASP A 74 6.92 1.08 19.91
C ASP A 74 8.12 1.76 19.22
N PRO A 75 8.78 2.75 19.85
CA PRO A 75 9.96 3.43 19.30
C PRO A 75 11.15 2.49 19.08
N ASN A 76 11.26 1.39 19.83
CA ASN A 76 12.40 0.47 19.78
C ASN A 76 12.30 -0.54 18.64
N LYS A 77 11.15 -0.62 17.96
CA LYS A 77 10.97 -1.55 16.83
C LYS A 77 11.86 -1.15 15.65
N ILE A 78 12.74 -2.06 15.25
CA ILE A 78 13.60 -1.89 14.09
C ILE A 78 12.77 -2.06 12.80
N LEU A 79 12.76 -1.04 11.95
CA LEU A 79 12.10 -1.05 10.65
C LEU A 79 13.15 -1.06 9.54
N ALA A 80 13.47 -2.24 9.02
CA ALA A 80 14.36 -2.38 7.86
C ALA A 80 13.62 -2.19 6.52
N ARG A 81 12.34 -2.58 6.48
CA ARG A 81 11.47 -2.53 5.29
C ARG A 81 10.21 -1.73 5.59
N CYS A 82 9.63 -1.16 4.54
CA CYS A 82 8.36 -0.45 4.62
C CYS A 82 7.23 -1.41 5.04
N PRO A 83 6.46 -1.11 6.10
CA PRO A 83 5.33 -1.97 6.51
C PRO A 83 4.16 -1.97 5.52
N VAL A 84 4.17 -1.08 4.52
CA VAL A 84 3.08 -0.89 3.56
C VAL A 84 3.35 -1.60 2.23
N CYS A 85 4.54 -1.42 1.65
CA CYS A 85 4.92 -1.98 0.35
C CYS A 85 6.21 -2.82 0.37
N GLU A 86 6.76 -3.10 1.55
CA GLU A 86 7.95 -3.94 1.78
C GLU A 86 9.26 -3.46 1.12
N SER A 87 9.27 -2.29 0.49
CA SER A 87 10.47 -1.70 -0.09
C SER A 87 11.45 -1.20 0.98
N SER A 88 12.69 -0.93 0.56
CA SER A 88 13.69 -0.31 1.42
C SER A 88 13.30 1.12 1.80
N LEU A 89 13.52 1.48 3.06
CA LEU A 89 13.29 2.83 3.57
C LEU A 89 14.55 3.68 3.39
N LYS A 90 14.37 4.91 2.90
CA LYS A 90 15.44 5.91 2.86
C LYS A 90 15.58 6.57 4.23
N ARG A 91 16.82 6.76 4.68
CA ARG A 91 17.13 7.47 5.94
C ARG A 91 17.23 8.95 5.65
N VAL A 92 16.40 9.75 6.31
CA VAL A 92 16.51 11.20 6.31
C VAL A 92 17.43 11.59 7.46
N LYS A 93 18.56 12.20 7.10
CA LYS A 93 19.59 12.61 8.03
C LYS A 93 19.59 14.13 8.18
N ASN A 94 19.97 14.60 9.36
CA ASN A 94 20.24 16.01 9.61
C ASN A 94 21.64 16.18 10.21
N LEU A 95 22.19 17.37 10.02
CA LEU A 95 23.45 17.78 10.62
C LEU A 95 23.21 18.23 12.07
N THR A 96 24.08 17.80 12.98
CA THR A 96 24.11 18.32 14.34
C THR A 96 24.90 19.62 14.38
N ILE A 97 24.71 20.39 15.46
CA ILE A 97 25.42 21.65 15.69
C ILE A 97 26.96 21.46 15.68
N TRP A 98 27.43 20.27 16.05
CA TRP A 98 28.85 19.89 16.04
C TRP A 98 29.31 19.21 14.74
N GLY A 99 28.52 19.24 13.67
CA GLY A 99 28.87 18.68 12.35
C GLY A 99 28.68 17.16 12.20
N GLY A 100 28.10 16.48 13.19
CA GLY A 100 27.73 15.06 13.09
C GLY A 100 26.45 14.83 12.26
N GLN A 101 26.17 13.59 11.86
CA GLN A 101 24.92 13.23 11.18
C GLN A 101 24.02 12.35 12.07
N VAL A 102 22.76 12.75 12.25
CA VAL A 102 21.76 11.96 12.95
C VAL A 102 20.60 11.61 12.02
N THR A 103 20.08 10.39 12.10
CA THR A 103 18.88 10.00 11.36
C THR A 103 17.65 10.48 12.12
N ILE A 104 16.86 11.36 11.51
CA ILE A 104 15.63 11.88 12.11
C ILE A 104 14.45 10.98 11.71
N GLU A 105 14.40 10.59 10.43
CA GLU A 105 13.23 9.91 9.86
C GLU A 105 13.60 8.82 8.86
N PHE A 106 12.62 7.96 8.59
CA PHE A 106 12.65 6.96 7.53
C PHE A 106 11.48 7.22 6.59
N THR A 107 11.74 7.35 5.29
CA THR A 107 10.74 7.62 4.27
C THR A 107 10.75 6.55 3.20
N CYS A 108 9.57 6.18 2.70
CA CYS A 108 9.40 5.23 1.61
C CYS A 108 9.21 6.00 0.30
N PRO A 109 10.10 5.83 -0.70
CA PRO A 109 9.98 6.53 -1.97
C PRO A 109 8.83 6.01 -2.86
N ILE A 110 8.29 4.82 -2.57
CA ILE A 110 7.29 4.16 -3.41
C ILE A 110 5.87 4.50 -2.97
N CYS A 111 5.53 4.28 -1.70
CA CYS A 111 4.17 4.47 -1.18
C CYS A 111 3.98 5.73 -0.34
N GLY A 112 5.03 6.53 -0.13
CA GLY A 112 4.97 7.76 0.68
C GLY A 112 4.87 7.53 2.19
N TYR A 113 4.91 6.29 2.67
CA TYR A 113 4.98 5.99 4.10
C TYR A 113 6.21 6.65 4.73
N TRP A 114 6.06 7.27 5.89
CA TRP A 114 7.16 7.83 6.66
C TRP A 114 7.02 7.53 8.15
N THR A 115 8.14 7.54 8.86
CA THR A 115 8.18 7.32 10.30
C THR A 115 9.39 7.99 10.94
N GLY A 116 9.21 8.55 12.14
CA GLY A 116 10.26 9.21 12.91
C GLY A 116 10.72 8.39 14.13
N LYS A 117 11.01 9.11 15.22
CA LYS A 117 11.44 8.57 16.53
C LYS A 117 10.39 7.63 17.13
N LYS A 118 9.13 8.08 17.22
CA LYS A 118 7.99 7.20 17.49
C LYS A 118 7.61 6.48 16.20
N LYS A 119 7.54 5.16 16.23
CA LYS A 119 7.25 4.38 15.02
C LYS A 119 5.79 4.53 14.65
N ARG A 120 5.51 4.87 13.39
CA ARG A 120 4.14 4.98 12.86
C ARG A 120 3.66 3.61 12.41
N ILE A 121 2.63 3.05 13.03
CA ILE A 121 2.10 1.73 12.62
C ILE A 121 0.89 1.98 11.70
N PRO A 122 0.91 1.53 10.44
CA PRO A 122 -0.25 1.63 9.56
C PRO A 122 -1.45 0.88 10.13
N THR A 123 -2.61 1.54 10.16
CA THR A 123 -3.87 0.97 10.66
C THR A 123 -4.92 0.90 9.57
N ARG A 124 -4.96 1.88 8.67
CA ARG A 124 -5.97 1.96 7.61
C ARG A 124 -5.37 2.57 6.35
N TYR A 125 -5.83 2.05 5.21
CA TYR A 125 -5.45 2.50 3.88
C TYR A 125 -6.68 3.01 3.15
N ILE A 126 -6.57 4.22 2.60
CA ILE A 126 -7.56 4.80 1.70
C ILE A 126 -6.89 4.95 0.33
N PHE A 127 -7.57 4.44 -0.69
CA PHE A 127 -7.08 4.44 -2.07
C PHE A 127 -7.85 5.47 -2.87
N HIS A 128 -7.16 6.50 -3.34
CA HIS A 128 -7.73 7.49 -4.26
C HIS A 128 -7.28 7.18 -5.67
N LEU A 129 -8.18 7.31 -6.64
CA LEU A 129 -7.79 7.29 -8.05
C LEU A 129 -6.87 8.48 -8.30
N LYS A 130 -5.65 8.20 -8.75
CA LYS A 130 -4.71 9.23 -9.16
C LYS A 130 -5.26 9.94 -10.39
N LYS A 131 -5.41 11.26 -10.31
CA LYS A 131 -5.75 12.05 -11.50
C LYS A 131 -4.54 11.99 -12.43
N GLY A 132 -4.73 11.44 -13.63
CA GLY A 132 -3.69 11.48 -14.66
C GLY A 132 -3.26 12.94 -14.88
N LYS A 133 -1.95 13.16 -14.98
CA LYS A 133 -1.42 14.40 -15.55
C LYS A 133 -1.77 14.44 -17.03
#